data_AF-A0A1M6EMV3-F1
#
_entry.id   AF-A0A1M6EMV3-F1
#
_cell.length_a   1.000
_cell.length_b   1.000
_cell.length_c   1.000
_cell.angle_alpha   90.00
_cell.angle_beta   90.00
_cell.angle_gamma   90.00
#
_symmetry.space_group_name_H-M   'P 1'
#
loop_
_entity.id
_entity.type
_entity.pdbx_description
1 polymer ?
#
loop_
_entity_poly.entity_id
_entity_poly.type
_entity_poly.pdbx_seq_one_letter_code
_entity_poly.pdbx_strand_id
1 'polypeptide(L)'
;MAKYEKGKDELNKGFTIVELIIVIAIMSIVGLILGTLITTGVNLYQRQNKDLNLQTRSQLLQSQITTYITNADLGLYAPENGDAAFFPSKDVSTIFAMLTVNKDYYSSQGTADINKDIEAGTIHAKASVIAFNKESGTVYYFTGFNGAADGLPVTAVFESGVITSVTPDGSGIASEDITTWPVLSDYVSEFKIGYKGGDESVNVQMALEYSERTYNYDFTIALRNDTSLYGAGKNSDGASN
;
A
#
# COMPACT_ATOMS: atom_id res chain seq x y z
N MET A 1 -43.61 -49.44 -54.97
CA MET A 1 -42.62 -48.69 -54.15
C MET A 1 -43.08 -47.24 -54.12
N ALA A 2 -43.58 -46.79 -52.99
CA ALA A 2 -44.17 -45.46 -52.83
C ALA A 2 -43.28 -44.59 -51.95
N LYS A 3 -43.33 -43.28 -52.23
CA LYS A 3 -42.79 -42.15 -51.47
C LYS A 3 -41.29 -41.95 -51.62
N TYR A 4 -40.88 -40.86 -52.29
CA TYR A 4 -39.76 -39.96 -51.92
C TYR A 4 -39.50 -38.98 -53.06
N GLU A 5 -40.49 -38.15 -53.43
CA GLU A 5 -40.21 -37.07 -54.40
C GLU A 5 -41.09 -35.83 -54.22
N LYS A 6 -41.72 -35.67 -53.05
CA LYS A 6 -42.62 -34.55 -52.75
C LYS A 6 -42.00 -33.51 -51.81
N GLY A 7 -40.71 -33.24 -51.98
CA GLY A 7 -39.97 -32.35 -51.07
C GLY A 7 -38.84 -31.52 -51.69
N LYS A 8 -38.52 -31.69 -52.98
CA LYS A 8 -37.43 -30.93 -53.63
C LYS A 8 -37.86 -29.57 -54.18
N ASP A 9 -39.14 -29.40 -54.53
CA ASP A 9 -39.65 -28.16 -55.14
C ASP A 9 -40.01 -27.06 -54.12
N GLU A 10 -40.18 -27.40 -52.84
CA GLU A 10 -40.43 -26.40 -51.80
C GLU A 10 -39.16 -25.70 -51.32
N LEU A 11 -37.98 -26.28 -51.60
CA LEU A 11 -36.68 -25.73 -51.22
C LEU A 11 -36.15 -24.66 -52.18
N ASN A 12 -36.82 -24.43 -53.31
CA ASN A 12 -36.38 -23.54 -54.39
C ASN A 12 -37.39 -22.44 -54.75
N LYS A 13 -38.33 -22.12 -53.85
CA LYS A 13 -39.14 -20.90 -53.97
C LYS A 13 -38.25 -19.69 -53.68
N GLY A 14 -38.01 -18.87 -54.70
CA GLY A 14 -37.33 -17.59 -54.54
C GLY A 14 -38.06 -16.68 -53.56
N PHE A 15 -37.30 -15.89 -52.79
CA PHE A 15 -37.84 -14.96 -51.81
C PHE A 15 -38.72 -13.90 -52.47
N THR A 16 -39.86 -13.60 -51.85
CA THR A 16 -40.69 -12.48 -52.25
C THR A 16 -40.05 -11.16 -51.79
N ILE A 17 -40.31 -10.06 -52.51
CA ILE A 17 -39.80 -8.72 -52.13
C ILE A 17 -40.26 -8.32 -50.72
N VAL A 18 -41.48 -8.70 -50.33
CA VAL A 18 -42.05 -8.40 -49.01
C VAL A 18 -41.27 -9.10 -47.90
N GLU A 19 -40.92 -10.37 -48.07
CA GLU A 19 -40.13 -11.12 -47.10
C GLU A 19 -38.73 -10.51 -46.92
N LEU A 20 -38.09 -10.06 -48.01
CA LEU A 20 -36.79 -9.40 -47.96
C LEU A 20 -36.84 -8.07 -47.16
N ILE A 21 -37.88 -7.25 -47.40
CA ILE A 21 -38.04 -5.97 -46.68
C ILE A 21 -38.24 -6.21 -45.18
N ILE A 22 -39.02 -7.24 -44.81
CA ILE A 22 -39.25 -7.58 -43.40
C ILE A 22 -37.94 -8.01 -42.73
N VAL A 23 -37.10 -8.81 -43.40
CA VAL A 23 -35.80 -9.23 -42.86
C VAL A 23 -34.86 -8.04 -42.66
N ILE A 24 -34.76 -7.13 -43.63
CA ILE A 24 -33.91 -5.92 -43.52
C ILE A 24 -34.40 -5.01 -42.39
N ALA A 25 -35.72 -4.88 -42.21
CA ALA A 25 -36.31 -4.10 -41.12
C ALA A 25 -35.94 -4.69 -39.75
N ILE A 26 -36.08 -6.01 -39.57
CA ILE A 26 -35.73 -6.69 -38.33
C ILE A 26 -34.22 -6.58 -38.05
N MET A 27 -33.38 -6.84 -39.05
CA MET A 27 -31.92 -6.75 -38.90
C MET A 27 -31.44 -5.35 -38.52
N SER A 28 -32.11 -4.31 -39.04
CA SER A 28 -31.78 -2.92 -38.72
C SER A 28 -32.11 -2.59 -37.25
N ILE A 29 -33.25 -3.06 -36.75
CA ILE A 29 -33.64 -2.91 -35.33
C ILE A 29 -32.68 -3.68 -34.42
N VAL A 30 -32.38 -4.94 -34.77
CA VAL A 30 -31.45 -5.77 -34.01
C VAL A 30 -30.04 -5.17 -34.00
N GLY A 31 -29.58 -4.64 -35.13
CA GLY A 31 -28.29 -3.96 -35.25
C GLY A 31 -28.18 -2.73 -34.35
N LEU A 32 -29.25 -1.92 -34.26
CA LEU A 32 -29.29 -0.76 -33.37
C LEU A 32 -29.25 -1.15 -31.88
N ILE A 33 -30.00 -2.19 -31.50
CA ILE A 33 -30.03 -2.70 -30.12
C ILE A 33 -28.68 -3.30 -29.73
N LEU A 34 -28.10 -4.13 -30.60
CA LEU A 34 -26.79 -4.74 -30.33
C LEU A 34 -25.67 -3.69 -30.32
N GLY A 35 -25.71 -2.71 -31.22
CA GLY A 35 -24.74 -1.61 -31.24
C GLY A 35 -24.73 -0.85 -29.92
N THR A 36 -25.91 -0.47 -29.41
CA THR A 36 -26.02 0.22 -28.11
C THR A 36 -25.61 -0.65 -26.93
N LEU A 37 -25.95 -1.94 -26.92
CA LEU A 37 -25.53 -2.88 -25.87
C LEU A 37 -24.02 -3.10 -25.86
N ILE A 38 -23.37 -3.25 -27.01
CA ILE A 38 -21.93 -3.46 -27.11
C ILE A 38 -21.19 -2.21 -26.64
N THR A 39 -21.56 -1.02 -27.10
CA THR A 39 -20.90 0.23 -26.69
C THR A 39 -21.05 0.46 -25.18
N THR A 40 -22.25 0.24 -24.63
CA THR A 40 -22.50 0.38 -23.19
C THR A 40 -21.75 -0.68 -22.39
N GLY A 41 -21.75 -1.93 -22.87
CA GLY A 41 -21.07 -3.05 -22.23
C GLY A 41 -19.55 -2.89 -22.19
N VAL A 42 -18.93 -2.41 -23.28
CA VAL A 42 -17.48 -2.15 -23.32
C VAL A 42 -17.09 -1.05 -22.34
N ASN A 43 -17.85 0.05 -22.28
CA ASN A 43 -17.59 1.14 -21.34
C ASN A 43 -17.78 0.69 -19.88
N LEU A 44 -18.81 -0.11 -19.61
CA LEU A 44 -19.06 -0.69 -18.28
C LEU A 44 -17.93 -1.65 -17.87
N TYR A 45 -17.51 -2.54 -18.76
CA TYR A 45 -16.43 -3.49 -18.51
C TYR A 45 -15.11 -2.78 -18.20
N GLN A 46 -14.76 -1.74 -18.97
CA GLN A 46 -13.55 -0.96 -18.71
C GLN A 46 -13.60 -0.22 -17.37
N ARG A 47 -14.77 0.31 -16.97
CA ARG A 47 -14.95 0.96 -15.67
C ARG A 47 -14.83 -0.05 -14.52
N GLN A 48 -15.55 -1.17 -14.60
CA GLN A 48 -15.51 -2.23 -13.59
C GLN A 48 -14.11 -2.80 -13.41
N ASN A 49 -13.36 -2.98 -14.50
CA ASN A 49 -12.01 -3.53 -14.42
C ASN A 49 -11.02 -2.55 -13.76
N LYS A 50 -11.17 -1.24 -13.99
CA LYS A 50 -10.38 -0.21 -13.29
C LYS A 50 -10.69 -0.20 -11.79
N ASP A 51 -11.97 -0.33 -11.44
CA ASP A 51 -12.43 -0.36 -10.05
C ASP A 51 -11.87 -1.56 -9.28
N LEU A 52 -11.99 -2.76 -9.87
CA LEU A 52 -11.48 -4.00 -9.27
C LEU A 52 -9.96 -3.97 -9.09
N ASN A 53 -9.24 -3.38 -10.05
CA ASN A 53 -7.79 -3.24 -9.97
C ASN A 53 -7.39 -2.34 -8.80
N LEU A 54 -8.00 -1.15 -8.67
CA LEU A 54 -7.68 -0.23 -7.57
C LEU A 54 -8.04 -0.83 -6.21
N GLN A 55 -9.19 -1.51 -6.09
CA GLN A 55 -9.59 -2.21 -4.88
C GLN A 55 -8.57 -3.30 -4.50
N THR A 56 -8.17 -4.14 -5.46
CA THR A 56 -7.20 -5.21 -5.23
C THR A 56 -5.85 -4.67 -4.80
N ARG A 57 -5.36 -3.61 -5.46
CA ARG A 57 -4.10 -2.94 -5.10
C ARG A 57 -4.14 -2.35 -3.70
N SER A 58 -5.25 -1.71 -3.33
CA SER A 58 -5.40 -1.13 -2.00
C SER A 58 -5.38 -2.19 -0.90
N GLN A 59 -6.06 -3.33 -1.13
CA GLN A 59 -6.06 -4.45 -0.19
C GLN A 59 -4.68 -5.10 -0.06
N LEU A 60 -3.94 -5.21 -1.17
CA LEU A 60 -2.57 -5.71 -1.14
C LEU A 60 -1.66 -4.77 -0.34
N LEU A 61 -1.73 -3.46 -0.60
CA LEU A 61 -0.97 -2.45 0.12
C LEU A 61 -1.30 -2.48 1.62
N GLN A 62 -2.59 -2.53 1.97
CA GLN A 62 -3.05 -2.68 3.34
C GLN A 62 -2.46 -3.94 4.00
N SER A 63 -2.51 -5.08 3.32
CA SER A 63 -1.96 -6.35 3.82
C SER A 63 -0.45 -6.29 4.03
N GLN A 64 0.27 -5.65 3.10
CA GLN A 64 1.72 -5.49 3.19
C GLN A 64 2.10 -4.60 4.38
N ILE A 65 1.48 -3.42 4.49
CA ILE A 65 1.72 -2.49 5.62
C ILE A 65 1.36 -3.14 6.95
N THR A 66 0.23 -3.84 7.02
CA THR A 66 -0.17 -4.58 8.22
C THR A 66 0.90 -5.59 8.61
N THR A 67 1.43 -6.34 7.64
CA THR A 67 2.49 -7.32 7.88
C THR A 67 3.76 -6.67 8.39
N TYR A 68 4.20 -5.57 7.77
CA TYR A 68 5.43 -4.88 8.18
C TYR A 68 5.32 -4.28 9.59
N ILE A 69 4.19 -3.64 9.90
CA ILE A 69 3.92 -3.08 11.24
C ILE A 69 3.81 -4.19 12.29
N THR A 70 3.11 -5.28 11.98
CA THR A 70 2.93 -6.42 12.91
C THR A 70 4.24 -7.15 13.19
N ASN A 71 5.18 -7.13 12.25
CA ASN A 71 6.48 -7.78 12.39
C ASN A 71 7.52 -6.92 13.13
N ALA A 72 7.19 -5.67 13.49
CA ALA A 72 8.06 -4.84 14.32
C ALA A 72 8.17 -5.45 15.72
N ASP A 73 9.40 -5.77 16.16
CA ASP A 73 9.66 -6.41 17.45
C ASP A 73 9.85 -5.38 18.56
N LEU A 74 10.56 -4.29 18.27
CA LEU A 74 10.98 -3.29 19.27
C LEU A 74 9.99 -2.14 19.40
N GLY A 75 9.49 -1.65 18.27
CA GLY A 75 8.62 -0.48 18.25
C GLY A 75 8.65 0.21 16.90
N LEU A 76 8.02 1.37 16.83
CA LEU A 76 7.93 2.15 15.61
C LEU A 76 8.32 3.60 15.91
N TYR A 77 8.91 4.25 14.92
CA TYR A 77 9.35 5.63 15.01
C TYR A 77 8.78 6.40 13.82
N ALA A 78 8.00 7.44 14.09
CA ALA A 78 7.43 8.31 13.07
C ALA A 78 7.88 9.74 13.39
N PRO A 79 8.98 10.22 12.80
CA PRO A 79 9.47 11.55 13.08
C PRO A 79 8.48 12.62 12.59
N GLU A 80 8.30 13.68 13.38
CA GLU A 80 7.58 14.85 12.94
C GLU A 80 8.36 15.55 11.80
N ASN A 81 7.70 15.78 10.66
CA ASN A 81 8.21 16.57 9.53
C ASN A 81 9.65 16.25 9.11
N GLY A 82 9.92 15.00 8.71
CA GLY A 82 11.18 14.66 8.06
C GLY A 82 12.40 15.06 8.88
N ASP A 83 12.42 14.64 10.16
CA ASP A 83 13.58 14.80 11.03
C ASP A 83 14.86 14.44 10.26
N ALA A 84 15.60 15.49 9.90
CA ALA A 84 16.66 15.44 8.90
C ALA A 84 17.84 14.56 9.36
N ALA A 85 17.89 14.23 10.67
CA ALA A 85 18.88 13.33 11.24
C ALA A 85 18.66 11.86 10.84
N PHE A 86 17.40 11.46 10.59
CA PHE A 86 17.06 10.08 10.26
C PHE A 86 16.87 9.89 8.75
N PHE A 87 16.20 10.83 8.07
CA PHE A 87 16.00 10.80 6.61
C PHE A 87 15.89 12.20 5.99
N PRO A 88 16.89 12.67 5.24
CA PRO A 88 16.95 14.05 4.76
C PRO A 88 16.25 14.29 3.40
N SER A 89 15.23 13.50 3.04
CA SER A 89 14.52 13.73 1.77
C SER A 89 13.48 14.83 1.93
N LYS A 90 13.68 15.93 1.19
CA LYS A 90 12.76 17.08 1.12
C LYS A 90 11.41 16.73 0.48
N ASP A 91 11.34 15.61 -0.23
CA ASP A 91 10.18 15.23 -1.04
C ASP A 91 9.30 14.19 -0.32
N VAL A 92 9.62 13.87 0.94
CA VAL A 92 8.87 12.92 1.76
C VAL A 92 7.88 13.67 2.65
N SER A 93 6.60 13.33 2.49
CA SER A 93 5.50 13.92 3.23
C SER A 93 5.13 13.15 4.49
N THR A 94 5.38 11.85 4.52
CA THR A 94 5.16 11.00 5.70
C THR A 94 6.17 9.88 5.68
N ILE A 95 6.76 9.60 6.84
CA ILE A 95 7.74 8.53 6.99
C ILE A 95 7.52 7.81 8.31
N PHE A 96 7.78 6.52 8.31
CA PHE A 96 7.78 5.72 9.52
C PHE A 96 8.79 4.59 9.41
N ALA A 97 9.47 4.32 10.52
CA ALA A 97 10.36 3.20 10.67
C ALA A 97 9.79 2.16 11.62
N MET A 98 9.97 0.91 11.25
CA MET A 98 9.68 -0.28 12.04
C MET A 98 10.99 -0.82 12.58
N LEU A 99 11.11 -0.89 13.90
CA LEU A 99 12.35 -1.27 14.57
C LEU A 99 12.28 -2.71 15.08
N THR A 100 13.38 -3.43 14.88
CA THR A 100 13.59 -4.78 15.39
C THR A 100 14.92 -4.84 16.11
N VAL A 101 15.03 -5.50 17.27
CA VAL A 101 16.29 -5.58 18.01
C VAL A 101 17.40 -6.19 17.14
N ASN A 102 18.57 -5.55 17.11
CA ASN A 102 19.72 -6.07 16.37
C ASN A 102 20.42 -7.17 17.17
N LYS A 103 19.92 -8.40 17.05
CA LYS A 103 20.46 -9.57 17.75
C LYS A 103 21.92 -9.85 17.39
N ASP A 104 22.34 -9.55 16.16
CA ASP A 104 23.72 -9.77 15.70
C ASP A 104 24.69 -8.84 16.41
N TYR A 105 24.31 -7.57 16.59
CA TYR A 105 25.08 -6.61 17.38
C TYR A 105 25.29 -7.15 18.81
N TYR A 106 24.21 -7.45 19.53
CA TYR A 106 24.29 -7.91 20.92
C TYR A 106 24.97 -9.26 21.09
N SER A 107 24.91 -10.14 20.09
CA SER A 107 25.63 -11.42 20.12
C SER A 107 27.14 -11.27 19.93
N SER A 108 27.59 -10.10 19.43
CA SER A 108 29.00 -9.78 19.20
C SER A 108 29.61 -8.86 20.26
N GLN A 109 28.79 -8.19 21.08
CA GLN A 109 29.25 -7.25 22.09
C GLN A 109 29.56 -7.90 23.45
N GLY A 110 30.53 -7.31 24.15
CA GLY A 110 30.81 -7.66 25.54
C GLY A 110 29.78 -7.07 26.51
N THR A 111 29.66 -7.67 27.70
CA THR A 111 28.73 -7.21 28.75
C THR A 111 28.91 -5.74 29.14
N ALA A 112 30.13 -5.20 29.04
CA ALA A 112 30.42 -3.81 29.36
C ALA A 112 29.74 -2.83 28.38
N ASP A 113 29.75 -3.14 27.08
CA ASP A 113 29.13 -2.31 26.05
C ASP A 113 27.59 -2.39 26.14
N ILE A 114 27.05 -3.58 26.41
CA ILE A 114 25.62 -3.77 26.67
C ILE A 114 25.15 -2.95 27.87
N ASN A 115 25.92 -2.97 28.98
CA ASN A 115 25.57 -2.18 30.17
C ASN A 115 25.65 -0.69 29.89
N LYS A 116 26.61 -0.24 29.07
CA LYS A 116 26.71 1.16 28.66
C LYS A 116 25.49 1.60 27.84
N ASP A 117 25.01 0.76 26.93
CA ASP A 117 23.80 1.04 26.15
C ASP A 117 22.57 1.15 27.07
N ILE A 118 22.45 0.25 28.04
CA ILE A 118 21.36 0.28 29.04
C ILE A 118 21.44 1.55 29.90
N GLU A 119 22.63 1.92 30.39
CA GLU A 119 22.85 3.14 31.19
C GLU A 119 22.56 4.41 30.37
N ALA A 120 22.82 4.39 29.07
CA ALA A 120 22.53 5.48 28.16
C ALA A 120 21.06 5.51 27.70
N GLY A 121 20.27 4.48 28.00
CA GLY A 121 18.89 4.35 27.51
C GLY A 121 18.81 4.15 26.01
N THR A 122 19.78 3.44 25.41
CA THR A 122 19.86 3.20 23.96
C THR A 122 19.72 1.72 23.61
N ILE A 123 19.10 1.43 22.47
CA ILE A 123 19.02 0.07 21.91
C ILE A 123 19.45 0.09 20.45
N HIS A 124 20.38 -0.80 20.10
CA HIS A 124 20.76 -1.08 18.73
C HIS A 124 19.69 -1.96 18.07
N ALA A 125 19.13 -1.44 16.98
CA ALA A 125 18.03 -2.04 16.24
C ALA A 125 18.35 -2.09 14.75
N LYS A 126 17.50 -2.80 14.02
CA LYS A 126 17.42 -2.79 12.58
C LYS A 126 16.10 -2.11 12.19
N ALA A 127 16.17 -1.07 11.36
CA ALA A 127 15.02 -0.30 10.90
C ALA A 127 14.62 -0.69 9.47
N SER A 128 13.36 -1.08 9.29
CA SER A 128 12.72 -1.08 7.98
C SER A 128 11.87 0.17 7.86
N VAL A 129 11.79 0.80 6.69
CA VAL A 129 11.20 2.14 6.56
C VAL A 129 10.20 2.18 5.43
N ILE A 130 9.08 2.84 5.66
CA ILE A 130 8.12 3.19 4.63
C ILE A 130 8.01 4.71 4.58
N ALA A 131 8.02 5.22 3.36
CA ALA A 131 7.97 6.65 3.12
C ALA A 131 7.05 6.97 1.97
N PHE A 132 6.28 8.05 2.13
CA PHE A 132 5.28 8.52 1.19
C PHE A 132 5.71 9.85 0.59
N ASN A 133 5.87 9.88 -0.73
CA ASN A 133 6.06 11.10 -1.50
C ASN A 133 4.70 11.54 -2.03
N LYS A 134 4.23 12.70 -1.55
CA LYS A 134 2.93 13.26 -1.93
C LYS A 134 2.93 13.85 -3.34
N GLU A 135 4.07 14.32 -3.82
CA GLU A 135 4.19 14.89 -5.17
C GLU A 135 4.07 13.80 -6.24
N SER A 136 4.70 12.65 -6.02
CA SER A 136 4.63 11.51 -6.94
C SER A 136 3.47 10.55 -6.63
N GLY A 137 2.78 10.70 -5.50
CA GLY A 137 1.73 9.79 -5.06
C GLY A 137 2.21 8.36 -4.82
N THR A 138 3.49 8.22 -4.45
CA THR A 138 4.16 6.92 -4.37
C THR A 138 4.57 6.58 -2.94
N VAL A 139 4.29 5.34 -2.53
CA VAL A 139 4.75 4.76 -1.27
C VAL A 139 5.94 3.85 -1.54
N TYR A 140 7.05 4.12 -0.88
CA TYR A 140 8.30 3.39 -0.98
C TYR A 140 8.54 2.56 0.27
N TYR A 141 9.31 1.48 0.12
CA TYR A 141 9.73 0.62 1.22
C TYR A 141 11.21 0.31 1.16
N PHE A 142 11.85 0.35 2.32
CA PHE A 142 13.27 0.12 2.47
C PHE A 142 13.54 -0.89 3.58
N THR A 143 14.37 -1.90 3.31
CA THR A 143 14.73 -2.97 4.26
C THR A 143 16.23 -3.20 4.38
N GLY A 144 17.06 -2.23 3.98
CA GLY A 144 18.52 -2.40 3.94
C GLY A 144 19.09 -2.25 2.53
N PHE A 145 20.42 -2.15 2.46
CA PHE A 145 21.16 -2.07 1.20
C PHE A 145 20.98 -3.34 0.36
N ASN A 146 21.26 -3.21 -0.94
CA ASN A 146 21.13 -4.27 -1.94
C ASN A 146 21.75 -5.61 -1.44
N GLY A 147 20.90 -6.59 -1.11
CA GLY A 147 21.31 -7.91 -0.63
C GLY A 147 21.30 -8.14 0.89
N ALA A 148 21.07 -7.10 1.71
CA ALA A 148 20.85 -7.23 3.15
C ALA A 148 19.35 -7.17 3.43
N ALA A 149 18.72 -8.32 3.59
CA ALA A 149 17.29 -8.45 3.91
C ALA A 149 16.92 -8.01 5.34
N ASP A 150 17.86 -7.40 6.06
CA ASP A 150 17.87 -7.41 7.52
C ASP A 150 17.52 -6.04 8.14
N GLY A 151 17.26 -5.01 7.36
CA GLY A 151 16.99 -3.66 7.87
C GLY A 151 18.27 -2.85 8.12
N LEU A 152 18.08 -1.55 8.35
CA LEU A 152 19.15 -0.59 8.60
C LEU A 152 19.62 -0.66 10.06
N PRO A 153 20.90 -0.89 10.34
CA PRO A 153 21.43 -0.73 11.68
C PRO A 153 21.20 0.71 12.18
N VAL A 154 20.53 0.85 13.32
CA VAL A 154 20.19 2.13 13.94
C VAL A 154 20.33 2.03 15.46
N THR A 155 20.64 3.14 16.09
CA THR A 155 20.54 3.34 17.54
C THR A 155 19.24 4.08 17.84
N ALA A 156 18.34 3.44 18.57
CA ALA A 156 17.15 4.07 19.13
C ALA A 156 17.43 4.56 20.55
N VAL A 157 16.99 5.77 20.89
CA VAL A 157 17.10 6.37 22.23
C VAL A 157 15.74 6.33 22.89
N PHE A 158 15.68 5.94 24.17
CA PHE A 158 14.45 5.80 24.92
C PHE A 158 14.44 6.71 26.13
N GLU A 159 13.30 7.37 26.35
CA GLU A 159 13.04 8.16 27.55
C GLU A 159 11.65 7.82 28.08
N SER A 160 11.54 7.39 29.34
CA SER A 160 10.24 7.08 29.98
C SER A 160 9.35 6.10 29.21
N GLY A 161 9.94 5.08 28.54
CA GLY A 161 9.16 4.11 27.78
C GLY A 161 8.75 4.59 26.37
N VAL A 162 9.45 5.57 25.81
CA VAL A 162 9.12 6.22 24.55
C VAL A 162 10.41 6.35 23.72
N ILE A 163 10.41 5.93 22.44
CA ILE A 163 11.53 6.20 21.52
C ILE A 163 11.57 7.70 21.26
N THR A 164 12.62 8.42 21.64
CA THR A 164 12.68 9.87 21.40
C THR A 164 13.41 10.22 20.11
N SER A 165 14.35 9.37 19.68
CA SER A 165 15.08 9.54 18.44
C SER A 165 15.60 8.22 17.91
N VAL A 166 15.76 8.12 16.59
CA VAL A 166 16.44 7.00 15.93
C VAL A 166 17.55 7.56 15.06
N THR A 167 18.77 7.09 15.27
CA THR A 167 19.97 7.52 14.52
C THR A 167 20.56 6.34 13.76
N PRO A 168 20.92 6.49 12.48
CA PRO A 168 21.66 5.47 11.73
C PRO A 168 23.00 5.08 12.38
N ASP A 169 23.29 3.78 12.49
CA ASP A 169 24.60 3.27 12.95
C ASP A 169 25.59 3.32 11.79
N GLY A 170 25.94 4.54 11.36
CA GLY A 170 26.83 4.81 10.24
C GLY A 170 26.30 5.89 9.29
N SER A 171 27.18 6.39 8.44
CA SER A 171 26.91 7.52 7.51
C SER A 171 25.98 7.18 6.32
N GLY A 172 25.45 5.95 6.24
CA GLY A 172 24.93 5.38 4.99
C GLY A 172 23.47 5.69 4.62
N ILE A 173 22.69 6.37 5.46
CA ILE A 173 21.26 6.61 5.18
C ILE A 173 20.98 8.05 4.75
N ALA A 174 21.84 8.99 5.12
CA ALA A 174 21.61 10.43 4.95
C ALA A 174 21.74 10.94 3.49
N SER A 175 21.80 10.07 2.47
CA SER A 175 22.06 10.53 1.09
C SER A 175 21.41 9.72 -0.04
N GLU A 176 20.59 8.71 0.23
CA GLU A 176 19.95 7.97 -0.86
C GLU A 176 18.61 8.61 -1.25
N ASP A 177 18.48 8.88 -2.55
CA ASP A 177 17.24 9.32 -3.17
C ASP A 177 16.18 8.24 -3.00
N ILE A 178 15.11 8.54 -2.26
CA ILE A 178 13.98 7.64 -1.99
C ILE A 178 13.38 7.05 -3.27
N THR A 179 13.49 7.74 -4.41
CA THR A 179 12.99 7.23 -5.70
C THR A 179 13.71 5.98 -6.19
N THR A 180 14.87 5.66 -5.61
CA THR A 180 15.62 4.42 -5.88
C THR A 180 15.11 3.22 -5.08
N TRP A 181 14.26 3.45 -4.07
CA TRP A 181 13.73 2.39 -3.22
C TRP A 181 12.64 1.58 -3.93
N PRO A 182 12.42 0.31 -3.53
CA PRO A 182 11.28 -0.47 -3.96
C PRO A 182 9.94 0.28 -3.76
N VAL A 183 9.12 0.27 -4.81
CA VAL A 183 7.78 0.88 -4.79
C VAL A 183 6.76 -0.14 -4.26
N LEU A 184 6.02 0.22 -3.22
CA LEU A 184 4.87 -0.54 -2.73
C LEU A 184 3.59 -0.17 -3.48
N SER A 185 3.39 1.11 -3.80
CA SER A 185 2.18 1.59 -4.50
C SER A 185 2.41 2.93 -5.19
N ASP A 186 1.76 3.13 -6.33
CA ASP A 186 1.90 4.24 -7.28
C ASP A 186 0.62 5.08 -7.47
N TYR A 187 -0.37 4.95 -6.58
CA TYR A 187 -1.67 5.64 -6.68
C TYR A 187 -2.17 6.18 -5.34
N VAL A 188 -1.27 6.63 -4.48
CA VAL A 188 -1.61 7.07 -3.12
C VAL A 188 -1.69 8.60 -3.09
N SER A 189 -2.87 9.16 -2.83
CA SER A 189 -3.06 10.61 -2.73
C SER A 189 -2.88 11.11 -1.29
N GLU A 190 -3.10 10.24 -0.32
CA GLU A 190 -2.89 10.52 1.10
C GLU A 190 -2.38 9.28 1.82
N PHE A 191 -1.41 9.48 2.70
CA PHE A 191 -0.89 8.44 3.57
C PHE A 191 -0.52 9.06 4.90
N LYS A 192 -1.15 8.60 5.98
CA LYS A 192 -0.93 9.08 7.33
C LYS A 192 -0.87 7.91 8.28
N ILE A 193 -0.04 8.05 9.30
CA ILE A 193 0.06 7.09 10.38
C ILE A 193 -0.09 7.83 11.70
N GLY A 194 -1.01 7.35 12.52
CA GLY A 194 -1.22 7.83 13.88
C GLY A 194 -1.01 6.69 14.85
N TYR A 195 -0.47 7.01 16.02
CA TYR A 195 -0.45 6.08 17.15
C TYR A 195 -1.69 6.32 18.02
N LYS A 196 -2.36 5.26 18.43
CA LYS A 196 -3.49 5.34 19.36
C LYS A 196 -3.02 4.94 20.76
N GLY A 197 -2.68 5.95 21.57
CA GLY A 197 -2.25 5.75 22.95
C GLY A 197 -3.29 5.01 23.79
N GLY A 198 -2.86 3.92 24.43
CA GLY A 198 -3.69 3.10 25.32
C GLY A 198 -4.05 1.70 24.80
N ASP A 199 -4.07 1.49 23.47
CA ASP A 199 -4.48 0.22 22.84
C ASP A 199 -3.31 -0.50 22.11
N GLU A 200 -2.06 -0.05 22.28
CA GLU A 200 -0.87 -0.57 21.56
C GLU A 200 -1.15 -0.80 20.06
N SER A 201 -1.75 0.20 19.44
CA SER A 201 -2.22 0.08 18.08
C SER A 201 -1.87 1.28 17.22
N VAL A 202 -1.69 1.00 15.95
CA VAL A 202 -1.32 1.97 14.92
C VAL A 202 -2.51 2.14 14.01
N ASN A 203 -2.94 3.38 13.86
CA ASN A 203 -3.91 3.77 12.87
C ASN A 203 -3.18 4.14 11.58
N VAL A 204 -3.57 3.51 10.47
CA VAL A 204 -3.07 3.84 9.14
C VAL A 204 -4.23 4.35 8.31
N GLN A 205 -4.09 5.56 7.83
CA GLN A 205 -5.03 6.20 6.91
C GLN A 205 -4.38 6.32 5.56
N MET A 206 -5.04 5.82 4.52
CA MET A 206 -4.56 5.95 3.15
C MET A 206 -5.73 6.24 2.20
N ALA A 207 -5.48 7.11 1.23
CA ALA A 207 -6.40 7.35 0.12
C ALA A 207 -5.69 6.95 -1.17
N LEU A 208 -6.33 6.09 -1.96
CA LEU A 208 -5.84 5.74 -3.28
C LEU A 208 -6.73 6.35 -4.35
N GLU A 209 -6.12 7.07 -5.28
CA GLU A 209 -6.83 7.80 -6.34
C GLU A 209 -6.38 7.33 -7.73
N TYR A 210 -7.35 6.93 -8.54
CA TYR A 210 -7.12 6.61 -9.95
C TYR A 210 -8.31 7.07 -10.78
N SER A 211 -8.04 7.92 -11.78
CA SER A 211 -9.05 8.51 -12.67
C SER A 211 -10.06 9.39 -11.91
N GLU A 212 -11.31 8.96 -11.74
CA GLU A 212 -12.37 9.73 -11.07
C GLU A 212 -12.80 9.11 -9.74
N ARG A 213 -11.99 8.19 -9.20
CA ARG A 213 -12.33 7.45 -7.99
C ARG A 213 -11.24 7.51 -6.95
N THR A 214 -11.69 7.64 -5.71
CA THR A 214 -10.88 7.63 -4.51
C THR A 214 -11.38 6.51 -3.60
N TYR A 215 -10.49 5.65 -3.13
CA TYR A 215 -10.78 4.68 -2.08
C TYR A 215 -10.02 5.08 -0.82
N ASN A 216 -10.78 5.36 0.24
CA ASN A 216 -10.24 5.71 1.54
C ASN A 216 -10.22 4.46 2.42
N TYR A 217 -9.09 4.24 3.07
CA TYR A 217 -8.91 3.20 4.07
C TYR A 217 -8.47 3.85 5.36
N ASP A 218 -9.15 3.46 6.43
CA ASP A 218 -8.82 3.81 7.79
C ASP A 218 -8.90 2.51 8.57
N PHE A 219 -7.75 2.01 9.02
CA PHE A 219 -7.68 0.76 9.75
C PHE A 219 -6.66 0.82 10.88
N THR A 220 -6.92 0.00 11.88
CA THR A 220 -6.09 -0.11 13.07
C THR A 220 -5.38 -1.46 13.08
N ILE A 221 -4.08 -1.43 13.31
CA ILE A 221 -3.22 -2.60 13.43
C ILE A 221 -2.81 -2.72 14.89
N ALA A 222 -3.13 -3.85 15.52
CA ALA A 222 -2.62 -4.16 16.85
C ALA A 222 -1.14 -4.57 16.74
N LEU A 223 -0.31 -4.07 17.65
CA LEU A 223 1.08 -4.47 17.74
C LEU A 223 1.16 -5.84 18.42
N ARG A 224 2.06 -6.70 17.93
CA ARG A 224 2.11 -8.12 18.32
C ARG A 224 2.91 -8.38 19.59
N ASN A 225 3.89 -7.52 19.85
CA ASN A 225 4.73 -7.55 21.03
C ASN A 225 4.35 -6.37 21.92
N ASP A 226 4.61 -6.52 23.23
CA ASP A 226 4.57 -5.48 24.26
C ASP A 226 5.58 -4.37 23.87
N THR A 227 5.19 -3.61 22.86
CA THR A 227 5.96 -2.58 22.14
C THR A 227 5.82 -1.31 22.97
N SER A 228 6.29 -1.42 24.20
CA SER A 228 6.24 -0.40 25.25
C SER A 228 7.24 0.73 25.00
N LEU A 229 7.55 1.07 23.74
CA LEU A 229 8.59 2.02 23.42
C LEU A 229 8.29 2.76 22.10
N TYR A 230 7.69 3.96 22.21
CA TYR A 230 7.24 4.75 21.05
C TYR A 230 7.40 6.26 21.27
N GLY A 231 7.98 6.98 20.31
CA GLY A 231 7.92 8.46 20.16
C GLY A 231 8.64 8.87 18.86
N ALA A 232 8.80 10.15 18.49
CA ALA A 232 8.14 11.36 18.94
C ALA A 232 7.10 11.77 17.88
N GLY A 233 5.86 11.94 18.33
CA GLY A 233 4.70 12.28 17.51
C GLY A 233 3.47 12.33 18.40
N LYS A 234 3.54 13.11 19.49
CA LYS A 234 2.35 13.44 20.26
C LYS A 234 1.54 14.39 19.36
N ASN A 235 0.66 13.82 18.53
CA ASN A 235 -0.60 14.52 18.30
C ASN A 235 -1.34 14.53 19.64
N SER A 236 -1.04 15.54 20.44
CA SER A 236 -1.91 15.98 21.51
C SER A 236 -3.17 16.57 20.89
N ASP A 237 -4.05 15.72 20.38
CA ASP A 237 -5.44 16.07 20.13
C ASP A 237 -6.31 14.87 20.51
N GLY A 238 -6.64 14.87 21.79
CA GLY A 238 -7.53 13.93 22.45
C GLY A 238 -8.01 14.48 23.79
N ALA A 239 -8.12 15.81 23.92
CA ALA A 239 -9.01 16.40 24.90
C ALA A 239 -10.39 16.47 24.26
N SER A 240 -11.33 15.76 24.87
CA SER A 240 -12.76 15.86 24.61
C SER A 240 -13.24 17.31 24.51
N ASN A 241 -13.75 17.69 23.34
CA ASN A 241 -15.10 18.26 23.13
C ASN A 241 -15.26 18.72 21.67
#